data_AF-A0A0X3NWE9-F1
#
_entry.id   AF-A0A0X3NWE9-F1
#
_cell.length_a   1.000
_cell.length_b   1.000
_cell.length_c   1.000
_cell.angle_alpha   90.00
_cell.angle_beta   90.00
_cell.angle_gamma   90.00
#
_symmetry.space_group_name_H-M   'P 1'
#
loop_
_entity.id
_entity.type
_entity.pdbx_description
1 polymer ?
#
loop_
_entity_poly.entity_id
_entity_poly.type
_entity_poly.pdbx_seq_one_letter_code
_entity_poly.pdbx_strand_id
1 'polypeptide(L)'
;MNIKRERPKVLIKSILLILLLLFYVYYAVIYAKLAQHTALRPVISLLQIHFRRTLPTLHEIILEEDLRQVQQEEWRKPPARRHCTSGIFYPLLRVFTQNAVFTINSECFQQNTIAEVQEQMVPETAPLIFIDQRFYFPFGEKQKCRFLCRITTELEHAQNASAAVFTRSPTAAMAMILKRAIWAFHSMESPLRMHEVHPDYKDQFSIFLTSNPNSTIPAVYGAFEAFNQPECLIGDDIRRRMELEDGRKWLPSNFKQKNRLIAWVVSNMNAENHRKLIVARLRRWVPIDIYGSHRLPCPDGDCHAKLGQMYKFYLAFENSNCRGYLTEKLFRDALGVGMVPIVIGGSPEDYYRIAPPNSYIHIGQFPTLGKLAEFIHYLDRNDTAYSAYFAWKALGTLKTPPIFCRICGFVHKILSREMTLPTNQFARHTEPTKLCSHSERWLT
;
A
#
# COMPACT_ATOMS: atom_id res chain seq x y z
N MET A 1 -21.79 -50.11 -10.35
CA MET A 1 -22.44 -48.77 -10.30
C MET A 1 -22.18 -48.17 -8.94
N ASN A 2 -21.26 -47.19 -8.84
CA ASN A 2 -20.97 -46.50 -7.59
C ASN A 2 -21.51 -45.08 -7.72
N ILE A 3 -22.68 -44.83 -7.12
CA ILE A 3 -23.34 -43.53 -7.11
C ILE A 3 -22.45 -42.61 -6.26
N LYS A 4 -21.78 -41.65 -6.92
CA LYS A 4 -21.11 -40.54 -6.24
C LYS A 4 -22.15 -39.81 -5.40
N ARG A 5 -22.06 -39.93 -4.08
CA ARG A 5 -22.66 -38.97 -3.14
C ARG A 5 -22.12 -37.58 -3.49
N GLU A 6 -22.93 -36.78 -4.17
CA GLU A 6 -22.68 -35.34 -4.25
C GLU A 6 -22.59 -34.77 -2.84
N ARG A 7 -21.56 -33.94 -2.63
CA ARG A 7 -21.21 -33.42 -1.32
C ARG A 7 -22.32 -32.48 -0.84
N PRO A 8 -22.85 -32.62 0.39
CA PRO A 8 -23.94 -31.77 0.92
C PRO A 8 -23.61 -30.26 0.94
N LYS A 9 -22.32 -29.89 0.82
CA LYS A 9 -21.86 -28.50 0.77
C LYS A 9 -22.22 -27.75 -0.52
N VAL A 10 -22.45 -28.44 -1.65
CA VAL A 10 -22.84 -27.79 -2.93
C VAL A 10 -24.32 -27.43 -2.91
N LEU A 11 -25.17 -28.34 -2.41
CA LEU A 11 -26.61 -28.13 -2.31
C LEU A 11 -26.97 -27.00 -1.33
N ILE A 12 -26.30 -26.94 -0.16
CA ILE A 12 -26.48 -25.85 0.81
C ILE A 12 -26.06 -24.49 0.22
N LYS A 13 -25.05 -24.44 -0.65
CA LYS A 13 -24.59 -23.20 -1.31
C LYS A 13 -25.57 -22.72 -2.39
N SER A 14 -26.09 -23.62 -3.22
CA SER A 14 -27.11 -23.26 -4.21
C SER A 14 -28.36 -22.71 -3.53
N ILE A 15 -28.75 -23.28 -2.38
CA ILE A 15 -29.87 -22.78 -1.57
C ILE A 15 -29.57 -21.38 -1.01
N LEU A 16 -28.36 -21.14 -0.49
CA LEU A 16 -27.98 -19.82 0.04
C LEU A 16 -27.98 -18.73 -1.05
N LEU A 17 -27.51 -19.05 -2.25
CA LEU A 17 -27.49 -18.15 -3.40
C LEU A 17 -28.90 -17.82 -3.88
N ILE A 18 -29.79 -18.83 -3.93
CA ILE A 18 -31.20 -18.65 -4.26
C ILE A 18 -31.90 -17.78 -3.21
N LEU A 19 -31.63 -18.01 -1.91
CA LEU A 19 -32.19 -17.20 -0.83
C LEU A 19 -31.72 -15.73 -0.90
N LEU A 20 -30.45 -15.49 -1.24
CA LEU A 20 -29.90 -14.14 -1.45
C LEU A 20 -30.54 -13.43 -2.66
N LEU A 21 -30.73 -14.14 -3.77
CA LEU A 21 -31.43 -13.63 -4.96
C LEU A 21 -32.89 -13.30 -4.65
N LEU A 22 -33.60 -14.20 -3.96
CA LEU A 22 -34.98 -13.97 -3.54
C LEU A 22 -35.10 -12.78 -2.59
N PHE A 23 -34.15 -12.64 -1.65
CA PHE A 23 -34.09 -11.48 -0.75
C PHE A 23 -33.84 -10.18 -1.50
N TYR A 24 -32.95 -10.17 -2.49
CA TYR A 24 -32.68 -8.99 -3.33
C TYR A 24 -33.90 -8.60 -4.17
N VAL A 25 -34.59 -9.58 -4.79
CA VAL A 25 -35.82 -9.34 -5.56
C VAL A 25 -36.93 -8.82 -4.66
N TYR A 26 -37.15 -9.45 -3.50
CA TYR A 26 -38.12 -9.00 -2.51
C TYR A 26 -37.85 -7.56 -2.04
N TYR A 27 -36.59 -7.25 -1.73
CA TYR A 27 -36.17 -5.90 -1.34
C TYR A 27 -36.40 -4.89 -2.47
N ALA A 28 -36.06 -5.21 -3.71
CA ALA A 28 -36.27 -4.33 -4.86
C ALA A 28 -37.76 -4.01 -5.07
N VAL A 29 -38.63 -5.01 -4.90
CA VAL A 29 -40.09 -4.85 -5.02
C VAL A 29 -40.66 -3.99 -3.88
N ILE A 30 -40.22 -4.23 -2.64
CA ILE A 30 -40.63 -3.40 -1.49
C ILE A 30 -40.14 -1.98 -1.63
N TYR A 31 -38.88 -1.79 -2.03
CA TYR A 31 -38.29 -0.49 -2.27
C TYR A 31 -39.08 0.28 -3.34
N ALA A 32 -39.40 -0.36 -4.46
CA ALA A 32 -40.19 0.25 -5.53
C ALA A 32 -41.59 0.70 -5.06
N LYS A 33 -42.25 -0.09 -4.20
CA LYS A 33 -43.56 0.28 -3.61
C LYS A 33 -43.43 1.42 -2.60
N LEU A 34 -42.43 1.40 -1.73
CA LEU A 34 -42.21 2.44 -0.73
C LEU A 34 -41.80 3.78 -1.37
N ALA A 35 -41.01 3.75 -2.44
CA ALA A 35 -40.53 4.94 -3.16
C ALA A 35 -41.64 5.75 -3.85
N GLN A 36 -42.83 5.16 -4.05
CA GLN A 36 -44.00 5.87 -4.58
C GLN A 36 -44.67 6.79 -3.54
N HIS A 37 -44.38 6.61 -2.25
CA HIS A 37 -44.92 7.44 -1.18
C HIS A 37 -43.91 8.52 -0.74
N THR A 38 -44.19 9.77 -1.10
CA THR A 38 -43.33 10.94 -0.83
C THR A 38 -43.02 11.15 0.66
N ALA A 39 -43.93 10.76 1.57
CA ALA A 39 -43.76 10.85 3.02
C ALA A 39 -42.68 9.91 3.59
N LEU A 40 -42.28 8.85 2.87
CA LEU A 40 -41.32 7.84 3.34
C LEU A 40 -39.89 8.06 2.84
N ARG A 41 -39.63 9.09 2.03
CA ARG A 41 -38.30 9.42 1.48
C ARG A 41 -37.15 9.44 2.50
N PRO A 42 -37.30 10.00 3.73
CA PRO A 42 -36.22 10.02 4.72
C PRO A 42 -35.85 8.62 5.25
N VAL A 43 -36.83 7.74 5.38
CA VAL A 43 -36.62 6.35 5.84
C VAL A 43 -35.98 5.52 4.72
N ILE A 44 -36.40 5.76 3.48
CA ILE A 44 -35.89 5.08 2.28
C ILE A 44 -34.40 5.40 2.03
N SER A 45 -33.97 6.65 2.27
CA SER A 45 -32.56 7.04 2.10
C SER A 45 -31.65 6.38 3.15
N LEU A 46 -32.11 6.28 4.41
CA LEU A 46 -31.41 5.58 5.48
C LEU A 46 -31.28 4.08 5.22
N LEU A 47 -32.34 3.45 4.71
CA LEU A 47 -32.33 2.02 4.34
C LEU A 47 -31.32 1.74 3.22
N GLN A 48 -31.21 2.59 2.19
CA GLN A 48 -30.20 2.44 1.14
C GLN A 48 -28.77 2.55 1.65
N ILE A 49 -28.51 3.49 2.57
CA ILE A 49 -27.18 3.69 3.16
C ILE A 49 -26.80 2.49 4.03
N HIS A 50 -27.73 2.00 4.85
CA HIS A 50 -27.47 0.85 5.71
C HIS A 50 -27.24 -0.41 4.87
N PHE A 51 -28.11 -0.69 3.89
CA PHE A 51 -28.01 -1.86 3.02
C PHE A 51 -26.70 -1.88 2.21
N ARG A 52 -26.24 -0.74 1.66
CA ARG A 52 -24.95 -0.63 0.96
C ARG A 52 -23.73 -0.77 1.89
N ARG A 53 -23.89 -0.55 3.19
CA ARG A 53 -22.82 -0.68 4.19
C ARG A 53 -22.71 -2.09 4.77
N THR A 54 -23.83 -2.82 4.90
CA THR A 54 -23.84 -4.17 5.51
C THR A 54 -23.81 -5.34 4.54
N LEU A 55 -24.25 -5.18 3.28
CA LEU A 55 -24.06 -6.21 2.26
C LEU A 55 -22.98 -5.78 1.26
N PRO A 56 -21.88 -6.56 1.11
CA PRO A 56 -21.01 -6.41 -0.04
C PRO A 56 -21.83 -6.60 -1.32
N THR A 57 -21.48 -5.90 -2.39
CA THR A 57 -22.20 -6.09 -3.67
C THR A 57 -22.05 -7.54 -4.12
N LEU A 58 -23.08 -8.14 -4.73
CA LEU A 58 -23.02 -9.53 -5.21
C LEU A 58 -21.79 -9.75 -6.11
N HIS A 59 -21.39 -8.72 -6.86
CA HIS A 59 -20.17 -8.69 -7.66
C HIS A 59 -18.89 -8.78 -6.81
N GLU A 60 -18.80 -8.11 -5.66
CA GLU A 60 -17.67 -8.22 -4.73
C GLU A 60 -17.60 -9.59 -4.05
N ILE A 61 -18.74 -10.19 -3.67
CA ILE A 61 -18.78 -11.55 -3.11
C ILE A 61 -18.35 -12.59 -4.15
N ILE A 62 -18.86 -12.46 -5.38
CA ILE A 62 -18.49 -13.30 -6.52
C ILE A 62 -17.00 -13.11 -6.84
N LEU A 63 -16.48 -11.87 -6.88
CA LEU A 63 -15.05 -11.63 -7.10
C LEU A 63 -14.18 -12.20 -5.99
N GLU A 64 -14.56 -12.06 -4.72
CA GLU A 64 -13.75 -12.54 -3.60
C GLU A 64 -13.75 -14.07 -3.53
N GLU A 65 -14.87 -14.73 -3.84
CA GLU A 65 -14.97 -16.20 -3.87
C GLU A 65 -14.37 -16.80 -5.15
N ASP A 66 -14.54 -16.15 -6.32
CA ASP A 66 -13.85 -16.52 -7.57
C ASP A 66 -12.33 -16.35 -7.41
N LEU A 67 -11.86 -15.28 -6.77
CA LEU A 67 -10.44 -15.09 -6.47
C LEU A 67 -9.92 -16.15 -5.52
N ARG A 68 -10.65 -16.49 -4.44
CA ARG A 68 -10.26 -17.56 -3.51
C ARG A 68 -10.30 -18.93 -4.17
N GLN A 69 -11.27 -19.19 -5.03
CA GLN A 69 -11.43 -20.47 -5.72
C GLN A 69 -10.37 -20.65 -6.81
N VAL A 70 -10.13 -19.62 -7.63
CA VAL A 70 -9.03 -19.59 -8.61
C VAL A 70 -7.68 -19.74 -7.90
N GLN A 71 -7.48 -19.09 -6.75
CA GLN A 71 -6.29 -19.30 -5.92
C GLN A 71 -6.16 -20.76 -5.44
N GLN A 72 -7.22 -21.37 -4.93
CA GLN A 72 -7.21 -22.77 -4.46
C GLN A 72 -7.02 -23.78 -5.59
N GLU A 73 -7.57 -23.53 -6.78
CA GLU A 73 -7.46 -24.39 -7.95
C GLU A 73 -6.08 -24.30 -8.61
N GLU A 74 -5.48 -23.11 -8.67
CA GLU A 74 -4.07 -22.94 -9.08
C GLU A 74 -3.12 -23.61 -8.09
N TRP A 75 -3.40 -23.55 -6.78
CA TRP A 75 -2.56 -24.18 -5.76
C TRP A 75 -2.54 -25.71 -5.78
N ARG A 76 -3.57 -26.33 -6.38
CA ARG A 76 -3.62 -27.79 -6.62
C ARG A 76 -2.78 -28.22 -7.82
N LYS A 77 -2.31 -27.30 -8.67
CA LYS A 77 -1.42 -27.65 -9.79
C LYS A 77 0.02 -27.89 -9.30
N PRO A 78 0.77 -28.75 -10.00
CA PRO A 78 2.21 -28.91 -9.77
C PRO A 78 2.92 -27.55 -9.85
N PRO A 79 3.94 -27.27 -9.00
CA PRO A 79 4.60 -25.96 -8.92
C PRO A 79 5.01 -25.37 -10.27
N ALA A 80 5.53 -26.21 -11.18
CA ALA A 80 5.95 -25.80 -12.52
C ALA A 80 4.81 -25.37 -13.48
N ARG A 81 3.54 -25.49 -13.08
CA ARG A 81 2.36 -25.23 -13.94
C ARG A 81 1.40 -24.18 -13.38
N ARG A 82 1.73 -23.57 -12.24
CA ARG A 82 0.88 -22.56 -11.59
C ARG A 82 0.96 -21.23 -12.36
N HIS A 83 -0.16 -20.73 -12.83
CA HIS A 83 -0.23 -19.47 -13.61
C HIS A 83 -1.38 -18.61 -13.08
N CYS A 84 -1.12 -17.35 -12.72
CA CYS A 84 -2.19 -16.40 -12.40
C CYS A 84 -2.90 -15.96 -13.71
N THR A 85 -4.00 -16.63 -14.05
CA THR A 85 -4.72 -16.50 -15.33
C THR A 85 -5.90 -15.50 -15.31
N SER A 86 -6.19 -14.81 -14.20
CA SER A 86 -7.38 -13.96 -14.07
C SER A 86 -7.28 -12.54 -14.66
N GLY A 87 -6.17 -12.16 -15.30
CA GLY A 87 -6.05 -10.82 -15.93
C GLY A 87 -6.11 -9.61 -14.96
N ILE A 88 -6.32 -9.85 -13.67
CA ILE A 88 -6.20 -8.86 -12.59
C ILE A 88 -5.24 -9.45 -11.55
N PHE A 89 -3.95 -9.35 -11.89
CA PHE A 89 -2.88 -9.30 -10.90
C PHE A 89 -3.12 -8.08 -10.01
N TYR A 90 -2.74 -8.12 -8.73
CA TYR A 90 -2.51 -6.86 -8.04
C TYR A 90 -1.30 -6.17 -8.70
N PRO A 91 -1.46 -5.06 -9.45
CA PRO A 91 -0.47 -4.57 -10.43
C PRO A 91 0.72 -3.84 -9.83
N LEU A 92 0.80 -3.71 -8.51
CA LEU A 92 1.70 -2.78 -7.82
C LEU A 92 3.20 -2.99 -8.07
N LEU A 93 3.58 -4.21 -8.47
CA LEU A 93 4.97 -4.60 -8.69
C LEU A 93 5.26 -5.10 -10.11
N ARG A 94 4.28 -5.15 -11.03
CA ARG A 94 4.53 -5.64 -12.40
C ARG A 94 5.52 -4.77 -13.20
N VAL A 95 5.90 -3.60 -12.68
CA VAL A 95 6.91 -2.72 -13.30
C VAL A 95 8.35 -3.12 -12.95
N PHE A 96 8.58 -3.98 -11.95
CA PHE A 96 9.95 -4.41 -11.61
C PHE A 96 10.49 -5.54 -12.49
N THR A 97 9.65 -6.28 -13.21
CA THR A 97 10.07 -7.53 -13.88
C THR A 97 10.18 -7.46 -15.40
N GLN A 98 10.25 -6.27 -16.01
CA GLN A 98 10.50 -6.20 -17.45
C GLN A 98 11.62 -5.24 -17.85
N ASN A 99 12.78 -5.36 -17.20
CA ASN A 99 14.07 -4.75 -17.56
C ASN A 99 14.27 -3.31 -17.11
N ALA A 100 14.46 -3.11 -15.81
CA ALA A 100 15.45 -2.15 -15.36
C ALA A 100 16.66 -2.98 -14.92
N VAL A 101 17.80 -2.80 -15.58
CA VAL A 101 19.09 -3.26 -15.07
C VAL A 101 19.36 -2.42 -13.82
N PHE A 102 18.92 -2.93 -12.67
CA PHE A 102 19.29 -2.38 -11.38
C PHE A 102 20.64 -2.98 -11.03
N THR A 103 21.71 -2.22 -11.23
CA THR A 103 22.97 -2.49 -10.55
C THR A 103 22.68 -2.50 -9.05
N ILE A 104 22.83 -3.69 -8.47
CA ILE A 104 23.06 -3.90 -7.04
C ILE A 104 24.15 -2.90 -6.62
N ASN A 105 23.93 -2.17 -5.54
CA ASN A 105 24.97 -1.78 -4.61
C ASN A 105 24.30 -1.31 -3.31
N SER A 106 23.94 -2.31 -2.51
CA SER A 106 23.88 -2.16 -1.07
C SER A 106 25.30 -2.30 -0.52
N GLU A 107 26.14 -1.30 -0.75
CA GLU A 107 27.41 -1.17 -0.03
C GLU A 107 27.46 0.22 0.60
N CYS A 108 27.30 0.24 1.92
CA CYS A 108 27.78 1.36 2.72
C CYS A 108 29.29 1.52 2.50
N PHE A 109 29.73 2.75 2.28
CA PHE A 109 31.08 3.26 2.51
C PHE A 109 32.24 2.39 1.99
N GLN A 110 32.74 2.70 0.79
CA GLN A 110 34.18 2.87 0.56
C GLN A 110 34.45 3.68 -0.72
N GLN A 111 35.49 4.51 -0.65
CA GLN A 111 35.96 5.41 -1.70
C GLN A 111 36.51 4.63 -2.92
N ASN A 112 36.50 5.33 -4.07
CA ASN A 112 37.21 5.04 -5.33
C ASN A 112 36.62 3.87 -6.14
N THR A 113 35.92 4.09 -7.25
CA THR A 113 36.44 4.69 -8.48
C THR A 113 35.26 5.10 -9.38
N ILE A 114 35.34 6.30 -9.94
CA ILE A 114 34.36 6.84 -10.89
C ILE A 114 34.58 6.12 -12.21
N ALA A 115 33.75 5.12 -12.51
CA ALA A 115 33.52 4.68 -13.88
C ALA A 115 32.40 5.57 -14.45
N GLU A 116 32.77 6.38 -15.45
CA GLU A 116 31.89 7.25 -16.21
C GLU A 116 30.70 6.46 -16.80
N VAL A 117 29.52 6.63 -16.20
CA VAL A 117 28.26 6.20 -16.81
C VAL A 117 27.81 7.34 -17.71
N GLN A 118 27.93 7.16 -19.03
CA GLN A 118 27.35 8.07 -20.03
C GLN A 118 25.89 8.34 -19.70
N GLU A 119 25.56 9.62 -19.51
CA GLU A 119 24.21 10.11 -19.33
C GLU A 119 23.42 9.84 -20.62
N GLN A 120 22.43 8.95 -20.56
CA GLN A 120 21.65 8.59 -21.73
C GLN A 120 20.80 9.80 -22.15
N MET A 121 21.17 10.48 -23.25
CA MET A 121 20.41 11.61 -23.76
C MET A 121 18.97 11.19 -24.09
N VAL A 122 18.00 11.90 -23.52
CA VAL A 122 16.57 11.68 -23.79
C VAL A 122 16.22 12.30 -25.14
N PRO A 123 15.67 11.54 -26.10
CA PRO A 123 15.37 12.07 -27.44
C PRO A 123 14.27 13.12 -27.38
N GLU A 124 14.32 14.12 -28.27
CA GLU A 124 13.31 15.19 -28.33
C GLU A 124 11.90 14.66 -28.62
N THR A 125 11.81 13.52 -29.31
CA THR A 125 10.56 12.81 -29.63
C THR A 125 9.94 12.08 -28.43
N ALA A 126 10.66 11.97 -27.31
CA ALA A 126 10.11 11.35 -26.10
C ALA A 126 8.94 12.18 -25.55
N PRO A 127 7.89 11.53 -24.99
CA PRO A 127 6.77 12.22 -24.37
C PRO A 127 7.23 13.20 -23.30
N LEU A 128 6.67 14.41 -23.33
CA LEU A 128 6.92 15.43 -22.32
C LEU A 128 5.89 15.32 -21.20
N ILE A 129 6.35 15.20 -19.95
CA ILE A 129 5.51 15.14 -18.77
C ILE A 129 5.73 16.40 -17.93
N PHE A 130 4.65 17.17 -17.75
CA PHE A 130 4.63 18.29 -16.81
C PHE A 130 4.33 17.79 -15.40
N ILE A 131 5.06 18.28 -14.39
CA ILE A 131 4.81 17.98 -12.98
C ILE A 131 4.80 19.30 -12.21
N ASP A 132 3.68 19.61 -11.55
CA ASP A 132 3.46 20.94 -10.96
C ASP A 132 4.40 21.29 -9.78
N GLN A 133 5.04 20.28 -9.16
CA GLN A 133 5.92 20.39 -7.97
C GLN A 133 5.39 21.26 -6.83
N ARG A 134 4.07 21.49 -6.74
CA ARG A 134 3.47 22.27 -5.65
C ARG A 134 3.48 21.50 -4.34
N PHE A 135 3.61 20.18 -4.42
CA PHE A 135 3.90 19.26 -3.33
C PHE A 135 4.86 18.16 -3.80
N TYR A 136 5.33 17.35 -2.85
CA TYR A 136 6.33 16.32 -3.08
C TYR A 136 5.94 15.34 -4.19
N PHE A 137 6.87 15.12 -5.12
CA PHE A 137 6.84 14.07 -6.12
C PHE A 137 8.22 13.39 -6.18
N PRO A 138 8.33 12.06 -5.97
CA PRO A 138 9.62 11.41 -5.91
C PRO A 138 10.19 11.16 -7.32
N PHE A 139 11.03 12.10 -7.79
CA PHE A 139 11.79 11.95 -9.04
C PHE A 139 12.85 10.83 -8.96
N GLY A 140 13.32 10.49 -7.75
CA GLY A 140 14.41 9.54 -7.49
C GLY A 140 15.76 10.02 -8.03
N GLU A 141 16.86 9.56 -7.43
CA GLU A 141 18.20 9.83 -7.97
C GLU A 141 18.42 8.96 -9.21
N LYS A 142 18.62 9.60 -10.38
CA LYS A 142 19.08 8.99 -11.63
C LYS A 142 18.29 7.73 -12.06
N GLN A 143 16.97 7.86 -12.22
CA GLN A 143 16.14 6.74 -12.67
C GLN A 143 16.47 6.33 -14.12
N LYS A 144 17.19 5.21 -14.29
CA LYS A 144 17.29 4.48 -15.56
C LYS A 144 15.95 3.82 -15.88
N CYS A 145 14.98 4.63 -16.30
CA CYS A 145 13.67 4.13 -16.72
C CYS A 145 13.79 3.33 -18.03
N ARG A 146 13.02 2.24 -18.17
CA ARG A 146 12.89 1.52 -19.46
C ARG A 146 12.36 2.42 -20.57
N PHE A 147 11.41 3.27 -20.22
CA PHE A 147 10.84 4.27 -21.12
C PHE A 147 11.47 5.62 -20.82
N LEU A 148 11.90 6.33 -21.86
CA LEU A 148 12.45 7.68 -21.74
C LEU A 148 11.31 8.69 -21.89
N CYS A 149 11.22 9.63 -20.96
CA CYS A 149 10.29 10.75 -21.02
C CYS A 149 11.04 12.03 -20.66
N ARG A 150 10.69 13.12 -21.33
CA ARG A 150 11.13 14.46 -20.96
C ARG A 150 10.30 14.95 -19.77
N ILE A 151 10.91 15.73 -18.89
CA ILE A 151 10.25 16.29 -17.71
C ILE A 151 10.34 17.81 -17.80
N THR A 152 9.26 18.49 -17.45
CA THR A 152 9.31 19.90 -17.11
C THR A 152 8.46 20.18 -15.88
N THR A 153 8.89 21.15 -15.08
CA THR A 153 8.16 21.70 -13.94
C THR A 153 7.76 23.15 -14.20
N GLU A 154 8.22 23.70 -15.32
CA GLU A 154 7.98 25.05 -15.78
C GLU A 154 6.81 25.06 -16.75
N LEU A 155 5.78 25.83 -16.41
CA LEU A 155 4.53 25.86 -17.17
C LEU A 155 4.72 26.43 -18.58
N GLU A 156 5.68 27.34 -18.77
CA GLU A 156 6.04 27.92 -20.07
C GLU A 156 6.54 26.86 -21.08
N HIS A 157 7.21 25.82 -20.58
CA HIS A 157 7.70 24.72 -21.40
C HIS A 157 6.69 23.57 -21.55
N ALA A 158 5.49 23.70 -21.01
CA ALA A 158 4.53 22.60 -20.88
C ALA A 158 3.41 22.58 -21.94
N GLN A 159 3.39 23.53 -22.89
CA GLN A 159 2.30 23.69 -23.87
C GLN A 159 2.01 22.42 -24.69
N ASN A 160 3.04 21.63 -25.01
CA ASN A 160 2.94 20.39 -25.76
C ASN A 160 3.16 19.14 -24.88
N ALA A 161 2.94 19.26 -23.56
CA ALA A 161 3.06 18.13 -22.65
C ALA A 161 2.05 17.03 -23.01
N SER A 162 2.54 15.80 -23.12
CA SER A 162 1.70 14.62 -23.34
C SER A 162 0.89 14.25 -22.10
N ALA A 163 1.43 14.53 -20.92
CA ALA A 163 0.75 14.32 -19.64
C ALA A 163 1.08 15.43 -18.64
N ALA A 164 0.16 15.67 -17.71
CA ALA A 164 0.30 16.63 -16.63
C ALA A 164 -0.02 15.95 -15.29
N VAL A 165 0.94 15.95 -14.38
CA VAL A 165 0.79 15.44 -13.03
C VAL A 165 0.54 16.60 -12.07
N PHE A 166 -0.63 16.59 -11.46
CA PHE A 166 -1.03 17.58 -10.46
C PHE A 166 -1.00 16.98 -9.07
N THR A 167 -0.39 17.70 -8.13
CA THR A 167 -0.33 17.30 -6.72
C THR A 167 -1.42 17.96 -5.87
N ARG A 168 -2.19 18.87 -6.48
CA ARG A 168 -3.34 19.59 -5.91
C ARG A 168 -4.20 20.17 -7.05
N SER A 169 -5.32 20.83 -6.73
CA SER A 169 -6.13 21.54 -7.73
C SER A 169 -5.29 22.38 -8.70
N PRO A 170 -5.42 22.21 -10.04
CA PRO A 170 -4.71 23.06 -11.01
C PRO A 170 -5.16 24.52 -10.91
N THR A 171 -4.29 25.45 -11.32
CA THR A 171 -4.69 26.85 -11.52
C THR A 171 -5.43 27.00 -12.85
N ALA A 172 -6.19 28.08 -13.04
CA ALA A 172 -6.85 28.36 -14.32
C ALA A 172 -5.85 28.41 -15.50
N ALA A 173 -4.66 28.98 -15.29
CA ALA A 173 -3.60 29.00 -16.30
C ALA A 173 -3.09 27.60 -16.65
N MET A 174 -2.84 26.75 -15.63
CA MET A 174 -2.45 25.36 -15.83
C MET A 174 -3.52 24.58 -16.60
N ALA A 175 -4.78 24.72 -16.19
CA ALA A 175 -5.91 24.06 -16.85
C ALA A 175 -6.04 24.48 -18.32
N MET A 176 -5.80 25.75 -18.63
CA MET A 176 -5.86 26.30 -19.99
C MET A 176 -4.72 25.77 -20.88
N ILE A 177 -3.48 25.83 -20.39
CA ILE A 177 -2.28 25.42 -21.14
C ILE A 177 -2.27 23.90 -21.33
N LEU A 178 -2.63 23.14 -20.30
CA LEU A 178 -2.54 21.68 -20.27
C LEU A 178 -3.83 20.98 -20.66
N LYS A 179 -4.81 21.69 -21.25
CA LYS A 179 -6.13 21.15 -21.61
C LYS A 179 -6.10 19.94 -22.56
N ARG A 180 -5.01 19.73 -23.29
CA ARG A 180 -4.81 18.59 -24.20
C ARG A 180 -3.94 17.47 -23.61
N ALA A 181 -3.30 17.70 -22.47
CA ALA A 181 -2.48 16.71 -21.81
C ALA A 181 -3.37 15.64 -21.15
N ILE A 182 -2.83 14.45 -20.93
CA ILE A 182 -3.45 13.45 -20.06
C ILE A 182 -3.28 13.88 -18.61
N TRP A 183 -4.37 14.09 -17.88
CA TRP A 183 -4.29 14.56 -16.49
C TRP A 183 -4.16 13.41 -15.51
N ALA A 184 -3.19 13.57 -14.61
CA ALA A 184 -2.88 12.63 -13.56
C ALA A 184 -2.91 13.33 -12.20
N PHE A 185 -3.58 12.74 -11.21
CA PHE A 185 -3.56 13.22 -9.82
C PHE A 185 -2.56 12.41 -9.01
N HIS A 186 -1.63 13.08 -8.33
CA HIS A 186 -0.64 12.45 -7.47
C HIS A 186 -0.80 12.86 -6.02
N SER A 187 -0.84 11.88 -5.11
CA SER A 187 -0.73 12.10 -3.68
C SER A 187 -0.21 10.86 -2.97
N MET A 188 0.92 10.99 -2.28
CA MET A 188 1.40 9.95 -1.36
C MET A 188 0.83 10.09 0.06
N GLU A 189 -0.06 11.06 0.29
CA GLU A 189 -0.79 11.17 1.56
C GLU A 189 -2.04 10.29 1.60
N SER A 190 -2.52 10.00 2.81
CA SER A 190 -3.76 9.24 3.01
C SER A 190 -4.96 10.01 2.44
N PRO A 191 -6.07 9.34 2.03
CA PRO A 191 -7.28 10.01 1.56
C PRO A 191 -7.79 11.14 2.46
N LEU A 192 -7.63 11.02 3.78
CA LEU A 192 -8.02 12.04 4.76
C LEU A 192 -7.10 13.28 4.78
N ARG A 193 -5.93 13.19 4.15
CA ARG A 193 -4.86 14.20 4.18
C ARG A 193 -4.38 14.61 2.78
N MET A 194 -4.95 14.06 1.71
CA MET A 194 -4.64 14.48 0.35
C MET A 194 -5.09 15.93 0.13
N HIS A 195 -4.40 16.66 -0.74
CA HIS A 195 -4.83 18.00 -1.13
C HIS A 195 -6.12 17.96 -1.94
N GLU A 196 -6.98 18.94 -1.68
CA GLU A 196 -8.23 19.06 -2.40
C GLU A 196 -8.01 19.43 -3.89
N VAL A 197 -8.91 18.88 -4.71
CA VAL A 197 -9.05 19.22 -6.13
C VAL A 197 -10.42 19.85 -6.29
N HIS A 198 -10.45 21.06 -6.86
CA HIS A 198 -11.68 21.79 -7.10
C HIS A 198 -12.65 20.97 -7.97
N PRO A 199 -13.97 20.94 -7.67
CA PRO A 199 -14.95 20.16 -8.43
C PRO A 199 -14.88 20.33 -9.94
N ASP A 200 -14.69 21.55 -10.43
CA ASP A 200 -14.59 21.88 -11.87
C ASP A 200 -13.50 21.11 -12.63
N TYR A 201 -12.50 20.58 -11.90
CA TYR A 201 -11.38 19.86 -12.48
C TYR A 201 -11.44 18.36 -12.24
N LYS A 202 -12.31 17.87 -11.34
CA LYS A 202 -12.30 16.46 -10.94
C LYS A 202 -12.51 15.52 -12.13
N ASP A 203 -13.40 15.87 -13.06
CA ASP A 203 -13.75 15.03 -14.21
C ASP A 203 -12.65 14.96 -15.27
N GLN A 204 -11.66 15.85 -15.22
CA GLN A 204 -10.55 15.87 -16.17
C GLN A 204 -9.48 14.81 -15.86
N PHE A 205 -9.42 14.29 -14.62
CA PHE A 205 -8.41 13.34 -14.21
C PHE A 205 -8.70 11.91 -14.68
N SER A 206 -7.76 11.29 -15.39
CA SER A 206 -7.87 9.89 -15.84
C SER A 206 -6.88 8.96 -15.14
N ILE A 207 -5.76 9.49 -14.67
CA ILE A 207 -4.71 8.71 -14.01
C ILE A 207 -4.62 9.10 -12.54
N PHE A 208 -4.58 8.10 -11.67
CA PHE A 208 -4.45 8.31 -10.22
C PHE A 208 -3.17 7.64 -9.72
N LEU A 209 -2.28 8.44 -9.14
CA LEU A 209 -1.06 8.03 -8.47
C LEU A 209 -1.19 8.26 -6.97
N THR A 210 -1.93 7.38 -6.30
CA THR A 210 -2.21 7.53 -4.86
C THR A 210 -1.78 6.32 -4.05
N SER A 211 -1.74 6.46 -2.72
CA SER A 211 -1.51 5.34 -1.81
C SER A 211 -2.60 4.26 -1.89
N ASN A 212 -3.76 4.57 -2.48
CA ASN A 212 -4.81 3.59 -2.70
C ASN A 212 -4.25 2.48 -3.61
N PRO A 213 -4.22 1.24 -3.14
CA PRO A 213 -3.52 0.20 -3.85
C PRO A 213 -4.29 -0.21 -5.15
N ASN A 214 -5.54 0.23 -5.33
CA ASN A 214 -6.35 0.09 -6.55
C ASN A 214 -6.23 1.29 -7.51
N SER A 215 -5.38 2.28 -7.25
CA SER A 215 -5.09 3.38 -8.17
C SER A 215 -4.60 2.90 -9.54
N THR A 216 -4.75 3.74 -10.56
CA THR A 216 -4.20 3.48 -11.91
C THR A 216 -2.71 3.14 -11.84
N ILE A 217 -1.96 3.92 -11.04
CA ILE A 217 -0.54 3.69 -10.78
C ILE A 217 -0.31 3.87 -9.28
N PRO A 218 -0.45 2.82 -8.45
CA PRO A 218 -0.47 3.06 -7.00
C PRO A 218 0.90 3.53 -6.48
N ALA A 219 0.93 4.67 -5.80
CA ALA A 219 2.13 5.33 -5.30
C ALA A 219 2.44 4.83 -3.88
N VAL A 220 3.21 3.74 -3.80
CA VAL A 220 3.62 3.13 -2.53
C VAL A 220 5.01 3.59 -2.11
N TYR A 221 5.22 3.74 -0.82
CA TYR A 221 6.50 4.17 -0.23
C TYR A 221 7.58 3.09 -0.29
N GLY A 222 7.17 1.83 -0.34
CA GLY A 222 8.05 0.69 -0.46
C GLY A 222 7.28 -0.56 -0.84
N ALA A 223 8.01 -1.56 -1.30
CA ALA A 223 7.49 -2.85 -1.65
C ALA A 223 8.55 -3.93 -1.42
N PHE A 224 8.11 -5.15 -1.17
CA PHE A 224 8.99 -6.30 -1.03
C PHE A 224 9.16 -7.02 -2.38
N GLU A 225 10.40 -7.21 -2.81
CA GLU A 225 10.78 -7.90 -4.04
C GLU A 225 11.48 -9.22 -3.71
N ALA A 226 10.88 -10.35 -4.08
CA ALA A 226 11.42 -11.68 -3.80
C ALA A 226 12.55 -12.11 -4.76
N PHE A 227 13.56 -12.84 -4.27
CA PHE A 227 14.75 -13.27 -5.03
C PHE A 227 14.50 -14.42 -6.01
N ASN A 228 13.70 -15.43 -5.63
CA ASN A 228 13.47 -16.63 -6.43
C ASN A 228 11.96 -16.85 -6.60
N GLN A 229 11.52 -17.03 -7.85
CA GLN A 229 10.13 -17.28 -8.27
C GLN A 229 9.13 -16.22 -7.77
N PRO A 230 8.69 -15.29 -8.63
CA PRO A 230 7.70 -14.27 -8.26
C PRO A 230 6.30 -14.89 -8.20
N GLU A 231 6.08 -15.83 -7.27
CA GLU A 231 4.71 -16.08 -6.83
C GLU A 231 4.20 -14.76 -6.23
N CYS A 232 3.06 -14.28 -6.70
CA CYS A 232 2.53 -12.94 -6.42
C CYS A 232 2.36 -12.64 -4.92
N LEU A 233 2.34 -13.69 -4.11
CA LEU A 233 2.29 -13.70 -2.67
C LEU A 233 3.12 -14.91 -2.21
N ILE A 234 3.95 -14.72 -1.19
CA ILE A 234 4.63 -15.84 -0.53
C ILE A 234 3.55 -16.69 0.17
N GLY A 235 3.41 -17.95 -0.27
CA GLY A 235 2.43 -18.90 0.26
C GLY A 235 2.65 -19.27 1.73
N ASP A 236 1.60 -19.75 2.38
CA ASP A 236 1.61 -20.13 3.81
C ASP A 236 2.65 -21.21 4.14
N ASP A 237 2.97 -22.09 3.19
CA ASP A 237 3.97 -23.15 3.36
C ASP A 237 5.40 -22.58 3.43
N ILE A 238 5.71 -21.57 2.62
CA ILE A 238 6.99 -20.86 2.68
C ILE A 238 7.06 -20.08 3.98
N ARG A 239 6.00 -19.32 4.32
CA ARG A 239 5.92 -18.57 5.59
C ARG A 239 6.14 -19.45 6.81
N ARG A 240 5.48 -20.62 6.85
CA ARG A 240 5.63 -21.59 7.94
C ARG A 240 7.06 -22.15 8.00
N ARG A 241 7.68 -22.43 6.85
CA ARG A 241 9.09 -22.87 6.83
C ARG A 241 10.03 -21.80 7.39
N MET A 242 9.80 -20.53 7.08
CA MET A 242 10.59 -19.43 7.65
C MET A 242 10.49 -19.35 9.17
N GLU A 243 9.30 -19.58 9.73
CA GLU A 243 9.09 -19.59 11.18
C GLU A 243 9.86 -20.73 11.87
N LEU A 244 10.20 -21.79 11.12
CA LEU A 244 10.94 -22.95 11.61
C LEU A 244 12.46 -22.83 11.40
N GLU A 245 12.93 -21.93 10.54
CA GLU A 245 14.36 -21.69 10.33
C GLU A 245 14.96 -20.83 11.46
N ASP A 246 16.19 -21.15 11.87
CA ASP A 246 16.94 -20.30 12.79
C ASP A 246 17.32 -18.96 12.11
N GLY A 247 16.53 -17.93 12.42
CA GLY A 247 16.67 -16.59 11.87
C GLY A 247 17.88 -15.81 12.43
N ARG A 248 18.64 -16.35 13.39
CA ARG A 248 19.72 -15.60 14.07
C ARG A 248 20.79 -15.08 13.11
N LYS A 249 21.04 -15.78 12.00
CA LYS A 249 21.96 -15.32 10.93
C LYS A 249 21.51 -14.02 10.24
N TRP A 250 20.22 -13.67 10.32
CA TRP A 250 19.62 -12.49 9.70
C TRP A 250 19.44 -11.32 10.66
N LEU A 251 19.76 -11.50 11.94
CA LEU A 251 19.79 -10.43 12.91
C LEU A 251 20.73 -9.32 12.43
N PRO A 252 20.41 -8.04 12.71
CA PRO A 252 21.33 -6.94 12.45
C PRO A 252 22.70 -7.22 13.08
N SER A 253 23.79 -6.87 12.40
CA SER A 253 25.15 -7.06 12.94
C SER A 253 25.34 -6.35 14.29
N ASN A 254 24.61 -5.26 14.50
CA ASN A 254 24.57 -4.51 15.75
C ASN A 254 23.57 -5.04 16.80
N PHE A 255 23.02 -6.24 16.63
CA PHE A 255 21.94 -6.74 17.49
C PHE A 255 22.35 -6.82 18.97
N LYS A 256 23.60 -7.20 19.25
CA LYS A 256 24.12 -7.29 20.63
C LYS A 256 24.29 -5.92 21.31
N GLN A 257 24.34 -4.83 20.55
CA GLN A 257 24.42 -3.46 21.04
C GLN A 257 23.03 -2.83 21.27
N LYS A 258 21.95 -3.44 20.76
CA LYS A 258 20.58 -2.94 20.96
C LYS A 258 20.14 -3.17 22.40
N ASN A 259 20.19 -2.12 23.21
CA ASN A 259 19.84 -2.15 24.64
C ASN A 259 18.56 -1.36 24.99
N ARG A 260 17.88 -0.79 23.98
CA ARG A 260 16.60 -0.09 24.16
C ARG A 260 15.46 -0.84 23.46
N LEU A 261 14.25 -0.71 24.02
CA LEU A 261 13.13 -1.52 23.58
C LEU A 261 12.41 -0.92 22.37
N ILE A 262 11.75 0.22 22.53
CA ILE A 262 10.88 0.81 21.49
C ILE A 262 11.21 2.29 21.27
N ALA A 263 11.42 2.66 20.01
CA ALA A 263 11.49 4.07 19.59
C ALA A 263 10.23 4.49 18.81
N TRP A 264 9.86 5.76 18.92
CA TRP A 264 8.83 6.38 18.10
C TRP A 264 9.23 7.81 17.70
N VAL A 265 9.50 8.03 16.42
CA VAL A 265 9.74 9.39 15.89
C VAL A 265 8.42 9.94 15.38
N VAL A 266 7.98 11.08 15.91
CA VAL A 266 6.71 11.68 15.54
C VAL A 266 6.76 13.21 15.60
N SER A 267 6.40 13.86 14.50
CA SER A 267 6.22 15.31 14.40
C SER A 267 4.74 15.71 14.39
N ASN A 268 3.90 14.97 13.66
CA ASN A 268 2.47 15.22 13.59
C ASN A 268 1.73 14.62 14.80
N MET A 269 1.39 15.46 15.77
CA MET A 269 0.62 15.06 16.95
C MET A 269 -0.92 15.09 16.73
N ASN A 270 -1.37 15.61 15.58
CA ASN A 270 -2.77 15.75 15.19
C ASN A 270 -3.10 14.74 14.08
N ALA A 271 -2.96 13.46 14.38
CA ALA A 271 -3.28 12.36 13.46
C ALA A 271 -4.79 12.11 13.43
N GLU A 272 -5.32 11.62 12.29
CA GLU A 272 -6.72 11.17 12.15
C GLU A 272 -6.98 9.80 12.77
N ASN A 273 -5.90 9.17 13.26
CA ASN A 273 -6.01 8.00 14.10
C ASN A 273 -5.56 8.34 15.53
N HIS A 274 -6.14 7.64 16.50
CA HIS A 274 -5.84 7.86 17.91
C HIS A 274 -4.45 7.35 18.34
N ARG A 275 -3.47 7.32 17.43
CA ARG A 275 -2.12 6.78 17.66
C ARG A 275 -1.45 7.35 18.91
N LYS A 276 -1.63 8.65 19.18
CA LYS A 276 -1.09 9.30 20.39
C LYS A 276 -1.67 8.68 21.67
N LEU A 277 -2.98 8.46 21.71
CA LEU A 277 -3.66 7.87 22.86
C LEU A 277 -3.29 6.39 23.02
N ILE A 278 -3.17 5.65 21.91
CA ILE A 278 -2.69 4.26 21.91
C ILE A 278 -1.29 4.19 22.50
N VAL A 279 -0.35 5.04 22.05
CA VAL A 279 1.01 5.09 22.60
C VAL A 279 1.00 5.48 24.08
N ALA A 280 0.23 6.49 24.47
CA ALA A 280 0.14 6.91 25.87
C ALA A 280 -0.33 5.77 26.80
N ARG A 281 -1.24 4.90 26.33
CA ARG A 281 -1.66 3.71 27.07
C ARG A 281 -0.63 2.59 27.05
N LEU A 282 -0.03 2.30 25.90
CA LEU A 282 0.96 1.24 25.76
C LEU A 282 2.19 1.49 26.65
N ARG A 283 2.56 2.77 26.84
CA ARG A 283 3.64 3.20 27.76
C ARG A 283 3.46 2.77 29.22
N ARG A 284 2.27 2.34 29.63
CA ARG A 284 2.04 1.78 30.98
C ARG A 284 2.66 0.39 31.15
N TRP A 285 2.97 -0.29 30.06
CA TRP A 285 3.40 -1.70 30.06
C TRP A 285 4.79 -1.92 29.45
N VAL A 286 5.22 -1.04 28.55
CA VAL A 286 6.53 -1.09 27.86
C VAL A 286 7.16 0.29 27.78
N PRO A 287 8.48 0.42 27.99
CA PRO A 287 9.19 1.68 27.76
C PRO A 287 9.17 2.05 26.27
N ILE A 288 8.77 3.29 25.98
CA ILE A 288 8.76 3.86 24.63
C ILE A 288 9.43 5.23 24.69
N ASP A 289 10.55 5.36 23.99
CA ASP A 289 11.26 6.61 23.82
C ASP A 289 10.69 7.35 22.60
N ILE A 290 10.27 8.59 22.83
CA ILE A 290 9.60 9.41 21.82
C ILE A 290 10.58 10.49 21.35
N TYR A 291 10.77 10.59 20.05
CA TYR A 291 11.66 11.52 19.37
C TYR A 291 10.90 12.49 18.46
N GLY A 292 11.52 13.64 18.19
CA GLY A 292 10.98 14.67 17.29
C GLY A 292 10.59 15.95 18.02
N SER A 293 9.71 16.75 17.40
CA SER A 293 9.37 18.08 17.91
C SER A 293 8.80 18.04 19.34
N HIS A 294 9.39 18.83 20.24
CA HIS A 294 9.06 18.89 21.67
C HIS A 294 9.22 17.55 22.42
N ARG A 295 10.10 16.66 21.96
CA ARG A 295 10.42 15.35 22.56
C ARG A 295 11.95 15.17 22.61
N LEU A 296 12.44 13.92 22.71
CA LEU A 296 13.88 13.68 22.64
C LEU A 296 14.42 14.15 21.28
N PRO A 297 15.57 14.85 21.26
CA PRO A 297 16.21 15.22 20.01
C PRO A 297 16.68 13.97 19.29
N CYS A 298 16.58 13.99 17.96
CA CYS A 298 17.23 12.97 17.14
C CYS A 298 18.75 13.06 17.32
N PRO A 299 19.46 11.92 17.41
CA PRO A 299 20.92 11.93 17.38
C PRO A 299 21.44 12.58 16.09
N ASP A 300 22.65 13.13 16.13
CA ASP A 300 23.28 13.74 14.96
C ASP A 300 23.41 12.74 13.79
N GLY A 301 23.06 13.21 12.60
CA GLY A 301 23.00 12.42 11.36
C GLY A 301 21.61 11.86 11.06
N ASP A 302 21.56 10.71 10.38
CA ASP A 302 20.30 10.02 10.10
C ASP A 302 19.72 9.44 11.41
N CYS A 303 18.67 10.10 11.90
CA CYS A 303 17.99 9.73 13.14
C CYS A 303 17.58 8.25 13.16
N HIS A 304 16.92 7.76 12.11
CA HIS A 304 16.40 6.40 12.08
C HIS A 304 17.52 5.36 11.97
N ALA A 305 18.58 5.64 11.21
CA ALA A 305 19.75 4.79 11.18
C ALA A 305 20.41 4.67 12.56
N LYS A 306 20.53 5.77 13.31
CA LYS A 306 21.05 5.78 14.68
C LYS A 306 20.13 5.05 15.65
N LEU A 307 18.81 5.24 15.55
CA LEU A 307 17.84 4.49 16.35
C LEU A 307 17.91 2.98 16.04
N GLY A 308 18.10 2.62 14.77
CA GLY A 308 18.36 1.24 14.34
C GLY A 308 19.60 0.62 14.97
N GLN A 309 20.54 1.41 15.48
CA GLN A 309 21.69 0.90 16.23
C GLN A 309 21.35 0.51 17.68
N MET A 310 20.35 1.16 18.28
CA MET A 310 20.07 1.11 19.72
C MET A 310 18.78 0.35 20.09
N TYR A 311 17.77 0.35 19.21
CA TYR A 311 16.43 -0.15 19.51
C TYR A 311 16.10 -1.47 18.81
N LYS A 312 15.29 -2.32 19.45
CA LYS A 312 14.74 -3.55 18.84
C LYS A 312 13.48 -3.27 18.02
N PHE A 313 12.57 -2.47 18.56
CA PHE A 313 11.27 -2.19 17.94
C PHE A 313 11.13 -0.72 17.56
N TYR A 314 10.32 -0.49 16.52
CA TYR A 314 9.93 0.85 16.08
C TYR A 314 8.42 0.96 15.96
N LEU A 315 7.82 2.04 16.48
CA LEU A 315 6.40 2.32 16.26
C LEU A 315 6.17 2.95 14.88
N ALA A 316 5.94 2.10 13.88
CA ALA A 316 5.61 2.49 12.52
C ALA A 316 4.11 2.85 12.40
N PHE A 317 3.66 3.80 13.22
CA PHE A 317 2.24 4.17 13.34
C PHE A 317 1.90 5.23 12.31
N GLU A 318 1.01 4.90 11.37
CA GLU A 318 0.54 5.85 10.37
C GLU A 318 -0.28 6.97 10.98
N ASN A 319 -0.48 8.06 10.24
CA ASN A 319 -1.27 9.20 10.72
C ASN A 319 -2.78 9.02 10.49
N SER A 320 -3.18 8.02 9.72
CA SER A 320 -4.55 7.75 9.31
C SER A 320 -4.69 6.25 9.05
N ASN A 321 -5.88 5.70 9.31
CA ASN A 321 -6.14 4.29 9.07
C ASN A 321 -6.81 4.09 7.71
N CYS A 322 -6.02 3.99 6.65
CA CYS A 322 -6.53 3.93 5.29
C CYS A 322 -5.93 2.77 4.49
N ARG A 323 -6.73 2.20 3.59
CA ARG A 323 -6.38 1.08 2.71
C ARG A 323 -5.11 1.38 1.93
N GLY A 324 -4.14 0.48 2.02
CA GLY A 324 -2.82 0.56 1.38
C GLY A 324 -1.94 1.76 1.77
N TYR A 325 -2.33 2.55 2.78
CA TYR A 325 -1.51 3.66 3.29
C TYR A 325 -0.44 3.12 4.25
N LEU A 326 0.61 2.54 3.66
CA LEU A 326 1.80 2.05 4.35
C LEU A 326 3.00 2.86 3.85
N THR A 327 3.70 3.53 4.76
CA THR A 327 4.61 4.63 4.41
C THR A 327 6.09 4.31 4.69
N GLU A 328 6.95 5.32 4.58
CA GLU A 328 8.37 5.24 4.94
C GLU A 328 8.60 4.70 6.35
N LYS A 329 7.63 4.92 7.25
CA LYS A 329 7.64 4.43 8.65
C LYS A 329 7.83 2.93 8.75
N LEU A 330 7.21 2.17 7.84
CA LEU A 330 7.35 0.72 7.78
C LEU A 330 8.67 0.34 7.09
N PHE A 331 8.88 0.86 5.88
CA PHE A 331 9.93 0.37 4.97
C PHE A 331 11.31 0.92 5.31
N ARG A 332 11.46 2.25 5.33
CA ARG A 332 12.76 2.92 5.54
C ARG A 332 13.11 3.00 7.02
N ASP A 333 12.17 3.50 7.82
CA ASP A 333 12.39 3.93 9.20
C ASP A 333 12.51 2.76 10.19
N ALA A 334 11.97 1.59 9.85
CA ALA A 334 12.00 0.39 10.68
C ALA A 334 12.73 -0.77 10.01
N LEU A 335 12.14 -1.37 8.97
CA LEU A 335 12.71 -2.56 8.34
C LEU A 335 14.09 -2.30 7.72
N GLY A 336 14.24 -1.16 7.04
CA GLY A 336 15.48 -0.74 6.37
C GLY A 336 16.65 -0.53 7.31
N VAL A 337 16.39 -0.20 8.57
CA VAL A 337 17.41 0.05 9.62
C VAL A 337 17.47 -1.06 10.68
N GLY A 338 16.86 -2.21 10.39
CA GLY A 338 16.99 -3.41 11.23
C GLY A 338 16.24 -3.34 12.56
N MET A 339 15.09 -2.68 12.60
CA MET A 339 14.13 -2.74 13.71
C MET A 339 12.88 -3.51 13.30
N VAL A 340 12.21 -4.17 14.25
CA VAL A 340 10.91 -4.81 14.00
C VAL A 340 9.80 -3.75 14.15
N PRO A 341 9.07 -3.41 13.07
CA PRO A 341 7.97 -2.44 13.12
C PRO A 341 6.75 -3.00 13.87
N ILE A 342 6.23 -2.20 14.80
CA ILE A 342 4.89 -2.35 15.38
C ILE A 342 3.98 -1.36 14.65
N VAL A 343 2.89 -1.84 14.06
CA VAL A 343 2.16 -1.10 13.02
C VAL A 343 0.68 -0.90 13.33
N ILE A 344 0.17 0.26 12.89
CA ILE A 344 -1.25 0.63 12.79
C ILE A 344 -1.38 1.55 11.56
N GLY A 345 -2.47 1.41 10.80
CA GLY A 345 -2.74 2.24 9.63
C GLY A 345 -3.60 1.49 8.63
N GLY A 346 -2.95 0.68 7.78
CA GLY A 346 -3.64 -0.24 6.89
C GLY A 346 -4.39 -1.35 7.64
N SER A 347 -5.24 -2.08 6.91
CA SER A 347 -5.82 -3.33 7.41
C SER A 347 -4.75 -4.43 7.51
N PRO A 348 -4.95 -5.49 8.31
CA PRO A 348 -4.04 -6.64 8.32
C PRO A 348 -3.77 -7.22 6.92
N GLU A 349 -4.78 -7.18 6.04
CA GLU A 349 -4.67 -7.62 4.65
C GLU A 349 -3.76 -6.71 3.81
N ASP A 350 -3.77 -5.40 4.04
CA ASP A 350 -2.86 -4.46 3.36
C ASP A 350 -1.39 -4.77 3.72
N TYR A 351 -1.11 -5.00 5.01
CA TYR A 351 0.24 -5.39 5.42
C TYR A 351 0.63 -6.78 4.89
N TYR A 352 -0.30 -7.74 4.88
CA TYR A 352 -0.05 -9.08 4.35
C TYR A 352 0.38 -9.07 2.87
N ARG A 353 -0.19 -8.15 2.09
CA ARG A 353 0.07 -7.99 0.65
C ARG A 353 1.34 -7.22 0.31
N ILE A 354 1.72 -6.23 1.12
CA ILE A 354 2.75 -5.24 0.75
C ILE A 354 4.04 -5.43 1.56
N ALA A 355 3.94 -5.76 2.84
CA ALA A 355 5.11 -5.92 3.70
C ALA A 355 5.80 -7.27 3.45
N PRO A 356 7.11 -7.39 3.73
CA PRO A 356 7.75 -8.70 3.75
C PRO A 356 7.02 -9.65 4.71
N PRO A 357 6.97 -10.96 4.42
CA PRO A 357 6.30 -11.92 5.28
C PRO A 357 6.91 -11.95 6.68
N ASN A 358 6.06 -12.10 7.70
CA ASN A 358 6.48 -12.19 9.11
C ASN A 358 7.46 -11.09 9.54
N SER A 359 7.31 -9.86 9.05
CA SER A 359 8.28 -8.77 9.28
C SER A 359 7.78 -7.69 10.23
N TYR A 360 6.52 -7.74 10.66
CA TYR A 360 5.88 -6.69 11.44
C TYR A 360 4.95 -7.26 12.50
N ILE A 361 4.64 -6.46 13.51
CA ILE A 361 3.67 -6.76 14.56
C ILE A 361 2.50 -5.82 14.40
N HIS A 362 1.34 -6.33 13.95
CA HIS A 362 0.15 -5.50 13.78
C HIS A 362 -0.65 -5.46 15.07
N ILE A 363 -0.92 -4.27 15.62
CA ILE A 363 -1.60 -4.15 16.92
C ILE A 363 -2.97 -4.86 16.94
N GLY A 364 -3.63 -4.92 15.77
CA GLY A 364 -4.89 -5.63 15.53
C GLY A 364 -4.91 -7.12 15.83
N GLN A 365 -3.74 -7.76 15.95
CA GLN A 365 -3.61 -9.18 16.26
C GLN A 365 -3.85 -9.50 17.75
N PHE A 366 -3.83 -8.49 18.63
CA PHE A 366 -3.93 -8.69 20.07
C PHE A 366 -5.32 -8.31 20.59
N PRO A 367 -5.87 -8.99 21.61
CA PRO A 367 -7.15 -8.56 22.18
C PRO A 367 -7.04 -7.21 22.91
N THR A 368 -5.89 -6.91 23.53
CA THR A 368 -5.64 -5.69 24.31
C THR A 368 -4.19 -5.20 24.13
N LEU A 369 -3.92 -3.94 24.50
CA LEU A 369 -2.55 -3.39 24.53
C LEU A 369 -1.65 -4.08 25.57
N GLY A 370 -2.24 -4.62 26.65
CA GLY A 370 -1.50 -5.44 27.62
C GLY A 370 -0.99 -6.74 27.01
N LYS A 371 -1.81 -7.43 26.18
CA LYS A 371 -1.36 -8.62 25.45
C LYS A 371 -0.32 -8.32 24.38
N LEU A 372 -0.41 -7.16 23.71
CA LEU A 372 0.66 -6.69 22.84
C LEU A 372 1.96 -6.48 23.64
N ALA A 373 1.89 -5.86 24.82
CA ALA A 373 3.06 -5.63 25.66
C ALA A 373 3.69 -6.94 26.18
N GLU A 374 2.88 -7.92 26.62
CA GLU A 374 3.36 -9.26 26.97
C GLU A 374 4.12 -9.90 25.81
N PHE A 375 3.60 -9.79 24.59
CA PHE A 375 4.24 -10.33 23.40
C PHE A 375 5.56 -9.62 23.05
N ILE A 376 5.61 -8.29 23.20
CA ILE A 376 6.85 -7.52 23.02
C ILE A 376 7.92 -7.96 24.03
N HIS A 377 7.56 -8.15 25.31
CA HIS A 377 8.49 -8.64 26.34
C HIS A 377 8.95 -10.08 26.07
N TYR A 378 8.08 -10.93 25.54
CA TYR A 378 8.44 -12.29 25.10
C TYR A 378 9.51 -12.25 24.01
N LEU A 379 9.29 -11.45 22.95
CA LEU A 379 10.27 -11.28 21.88
C LEU A 379 11.55 -10.61 22.38
N ASP A 380 11.45 -9.70 23.35
CA ASP A 380 12.63 -9.06 23.92
C ASP A 380 13.56 -10.06 24.62
N ARG A 381 12.98 -11.03 25.33
CA ARG A 381 13.73 -12.04 26.10
C ARG A 381 14.08 -13.31 25.31
N ASN A 382 13.60 -13.43 24.08
CA ASN A 382 13.79 -14.61 23.24
C ASN A 382 14.39 -14.24 21.89
N ASP A 383 15.72 -14.23 21.82
CA ASP A 383 16.50 -13.92 20.62
C ASP A 383 16.08 -14.79 19.42
N THR A 384 15.76 -16.07 19.65
CA THR A 384 15.30 -16.98 18.58
C THR A 384 13.96 -16.54 18.02
N ALA A 385 12.97 -16.28 18.87
CA ALA A 385 11.65 -15.81 18.44
C ALA A 385 11.71 -14.43 17.77
N TYR A 386 12.53 -13.52 18.29
CA TYR A 386 12.77 -12.21 17.68
C TYR A 386 13.44 -12.34 16.30
N SER A 387 14.39 -13.26 16.16
CA SER A 387 15.12 -13.46 14.90
C SER A 387 14.22 -13.93 13.75
N ALA A 388 13.11 -14.59 14.05
CA ALA A 388 12.12 -15.00 13.04
C ALA A 388 11.55 -13.80 12.25
N TYR A 389 11.54 -12.59 12.84
CA TYR A 389 11.11 -11.36 12.18
C TYR A 389 12.10 -10.80 11.14
N PHE A 390 13.27 -11.44 11.00
CA PHE A 390 14.29 -11.09 10.01
C PHE A 390 14.47 -12.15 8.93
N ALA A 391 13.80 -13.30 9.04
CA ALA A 391 13.92 -14.41 8.10
C ALA A 391 13.53 -14.03 6.67
N TRP A 392 12.65 -13.03 6.49
CA TRP A 392 12.24 -12.52 5.18
C TRP A 392 13.40 -12.00 4.32
N LYS A 393 14.51 -11.61 4.94
CA LYS A 393 15.73 -11.17 4.23
C LYS A 393 16.35 -12.28 3.39
N ALA A 394 16.08 -13.55 3.70
CA ALA A 394 16.50 -14.68 2.87
C ALA A 394 15.72 -14.74 1.55
N LEU A 395 14.53 -14.13 1.50
CA LEU A 395 13.58 -14.30 0.42
C LEU A 395 13.52 -13.11 -0.53
N GLY A 396 14.04 -11.95 -0.13
CA GLY A 396 13.95 -10.76 -0.96
C GLY A 396 14.51 -9.50 -0.34
N THR A 397 14.27 -8.38 -1.00
CA THR A 397 14.71 -7.05 -0.57
C THR A 397 13.56 -6.06 -0.56
N LEU A 398 13.75 -4.95 0.15
CA LEU A 398 12.88 -3.79 0.06
C LEU A 398 13.28 -2.94 -1.13
N LYS A 399 12.30 -2.51 -1.90
CA LYS A 399 12.45 -1.59 -3.04
C LYS A 399 11.51 -0.42 -2.90
N THR A 400 11.93 0.74 -3.39
CA THR A 400 11.06 1.90 -3.57
C THR A 400 10.69 2.00 -5.05
N PRO A 401 9.41 1.81 -5.42
CA PRO A 401 9.02 1.86 -6.83
C PRO A 401 9.22 3.24 -7.45
N PRO A 402 9.93 3.34 -8.59
CA PRO A 402 10.17 4.62 -9.25
C PRO A 402 8.87 5.14 -9.88
N ILE A 403 8.14 6.02 -9.16
CA ILE A 403 6.82 6.48 -9.61
C ILE A 403 6.89 7.19 -10.97
N PHE A 404 7.97 7.92 -11.23
CA PHE A 404 8.20 8.61 -12.49
C PHE A 404 8.32 7.63 -13.66
N CYS A 405 9.15 6.59 -13.55
CA CYS A 405 9.23 5.56 -14.59
C CYS A 405 7.86 4.91 -14.89
N ARG A 406 7.00 4.79 -13.87
CA ARG A 406 5.69 4.16 -14.01
C ARG A 406 4.71 5.03 -14.78
N ILE A 407 4.61 6.32 -14.46
CA ILE A 407 3.80 7.26 -15.26
C ILE A 407 4.36 7.38 -16.68
N CYS A 408 5.68 7.43 -16.83
CA CYS A 408 6.32 7.47 -18.16
C CYS A 408 5.91 6.25 -19.01
N GLY A 409 6.07 5.03 -18.48
CA GLY A 409 5.65 3.83 -19.19
C GLY A 409 4.15 3.77 -19.47
N PHE A 410 3.31 4.31 -18.59
CA PHE A 410 1.87 4.39 -18.79
C PHE A 410 1.50 5.33 -19.95
N VAL A 411 2.14 6.51 -20.00
CA VAL A 411 1.97 7.49 -21.08
C VAL A 411 2.40 6.90 -22.42
N HIS A 412 3.55 6.23 -22.48
CA HIS A 412 4.01 5.54 -23.70
C HIS A 412 2.96 4.55 -24.24
N LYS A 413 2.39 3.72 -23.37
CA LYS A 413 1.38 2.72 -23.78
C LYS A 413 0.07 3.33 -24.26
N ILE A 414 -0.32 4.48 -23.71
CA ILE A 414 -1.50 5.21 -24.19
C ILE A 414 -1.21 5.80 -25.58
N LEU A 415 -0.05 6.45 -25.73
CA LEU A 415 0.33 7.08 -27.00
C LEU A 415 0.55 6.06 -28.12
N SER A 416 1.06 4.86 -27.80
CA SER A 416 1.21 3.75 -28.76
C SER A 416 -0.08 2.96 -29.01
N ARG A 417 -1.19 3.32 -28.35
CA ARG A 417 -2.50 2.64 -28.42
C ARG A 417 -2.49 1.18 -27.95
N GLU A 418 -1.47 0.77 -27.21
CA GLU A 418 -1.44 -0.52 -26.50
C GLU A 418 -2.40 -0.54 -25.30
N MET A 419 -2.79 0.63 -24.81
CA MET A 419 -3.70 0.80 -23.69
C MET A 419 -4.70 1.93 -23.95
N THR A 420 -5.95 1.72 -23.58
CA THR A 420 -6.97 2.77 -23.59
C THR A 420 -6.82 3.66 -22.36
N LEU A 421 -7.05 4.97 -22.54
CA LEU A 421 -7.07 5.90 -21.42
C LEU A 421 -8.19 5.50 -20.43
N PRO A 422 -7.90 5.31 -19.14
CA PRO A 422 -8.93 4.97 -18.17
C PRO A 422 -9.98 6.07 -18.04
N THR A 423 -11.22 5.66 -17.79
CA THR A 423 -12.30 6.59 -17.44
C THR A 423 -12.04 7.24 -16.08
N ASN A 424 -12.59 8.44 -15.88
CA ASN A 424 -12.50 9.13 -14.59
C ASN A 424 -13.10 8.26 -13.47
N GLN A 425 -12.33 8.07 -12.40
CA GLN A 425 -12.77 7.36 -11.19
C GLN A 425 -12.30 8.08 -9.93
N PHE A 426 -12.39 9.42 -9.90
CA PHE A 426 -11.83 10.26 -8.84
C PHE A 426 -12.24 9.77 -7.44
N ALA A 427 -13.55 9.66 -7.20
CA ALA A 427 -14.08 9.20 -5.91
C ALA A 427 -13.66 7.76 -5.55
N ARG A 428 -13.45 6.86 -6.53
CA ARG A 428 -12.97 5.50 -6.23
C ARG A 428 -11.56 5.53 -5.65
N HIS A 429 -10.74 6.48 -6.06
CA HIS A 429 -9.33 6.55 -5.70
C HIS A 429 -9.04 7.43 -4.50
N THR A 430 -9.89 8.41 -4.19
CA THR A 430 -9.60 9.44 -3.17
C THR A 430 -10.64 9.56 -2.06
N GLU A 431 -11.79 8.88 -2.12
CA GLU A 431 -12.89 9.07 -1.16
C GLU A 431 -12.56 8.49 0.24
N PRO A 432 -12.40 9.33 1.28
CA PRO A 432 -12.01 8.86 2.60
C PRO A 432 -13.04 7.92 3.22
N THR A 433 -14.33 8.16 3.00
CA THR A 433 -15.42 7.35 3.57
C THR A 433 -15.44 5.91 3.07
N LYS A 434 -14.77 5.62 1.95
CA LYS A 434 -14.64 4.27 1.37
C LYS A 434 -13.28 3.64 1.64
N LEU A 435 -12.25 4.46 1.81
CA LEU A 435 -10.85 4.01 1.87
C LEU A 435 -10.27 4.04 3.27
N CYS A 436 -10.89 4.74 4.21
CA CYS A 436 -10.40 4.89 5.57
C CYS A 436 -11.40 4.34 6.57
N SER A 437 -10.88 3.92 7.73
CA SER A 437 -11.66 3.38 8.83
C SER A 437 -11.31 4.09 10.12
N HIS A 438 -12.29 4.27 10.99
CA HIS A 438 -12.05 4.70 12.37
C HIS A 438 -12.19 3.48 13.26
N SER A 439 -11.16 3.19 14.07
CA SER A 439 -11.21 2.10 15.05
C SER A 439 -10.95 2.66 16.43
N GLU A 440 -11.95 2.50 17.29
CA GLU A 440 -11.88 2.88 18.71
C GLU A 440 -11.49 1.71 19.61
N ARG A 441 -11.22 0.53 19.04
CA ARG A 441 -10.97 -0.73 19.78
C ARG A 441 -9.88 -0.61 20.85
N TRP A 442 -8.88 0.23 20.62
CA TRP A 442 -7.73 0.43 21.52
C TRP A 442 -7.93 1.62 22.46
N LEU A 443 -9.14 2.19 22.47
CA LEU A 443 -9.48 3.34 23.28
C LEU A 443 -10.14 3.00 24.62
N THR A 444 -10.52 1.75 24.81
CA THR A 444 -10.99 1.18 26.08
C THR A 444 -9.89 0.31 26.65
#